data_AF-A0A6P9AX42-F1
#
_entry.id   AF-A0A6P9AX42-F1
#
_cell.length_a   1.000
_cell.length_b   1.000
_cell.length_c   1.000
_cell.angle_alpha   90.00
_cell.angle_beta   90.00
_cell.angle_gamma   90.00
#
_symmetry.space_group_name_H-M   'P 1'
#
loop_
_entity.id
_entity.type
_entity.pdbx_description
1 polymer ?
#
loop_
_entity_poly.entity_id
_entity_poly.type
_entity_poly.pdbx_seq_one_letter_code
_entity_poly.pdbx_strand_id
1 'polypeptide(L)'
;MDPQEKLDIIQQTYEEIEETINQLLGKECNLPMDDLLPLLTYVVTRASIQHLGAEIHLIRDLMDPTNGGKHDFLLTALEVRKEEGKK
;
A
#
# COMPACT_ATOMS: atom_id res chain seq x y z
N MET A 1 -0.20 0.96 17.66
CA MET A 1 -0.98 1.33 16.49
C MET A 1 -1.99 0.24 16.25
N ASP A 2 -3.24 0.64 16.17
CA ASP A 2 -4.34 -0.24 15.82
C ASP A 2 -4.20 -0.70 14.35
N PRO A 3 -4.61 -1.92 13.97
CA PRO A 3 -4.55 -2.37 12.58
C PRO A 3 -5.32 -1.48 11.61
N GLN A 4 -6.46 -0.90 12.05
CA GLN A 4 -7.22 0.03 11.24
C GLN A 4 -6.42 1.31 10.98
N GLU A 5 -5.76 1.83 12.00
CA GLU A 5 -4.88 3.01 11.88
C GLU A 5 -3.74 2.76 10.88
N LYS A 6 -3.19 1.54 10.84
CA LYS A 6 -2.17 1.16 9.84
C LYS A 6 -2.74 1.08 8.43
N LEU A 7 -3.98 0.59 8.27
CA LEU A 7 -4.68 0.60 6.99
C LEU A 7 -4.93 2.03 6.51
N ASP A 8 -5.36 2.91 7.42
CA ASP A 8 -5.60 4.31 7.12
C ASP A 8 -4.31 5.00 6.65
N ILE A 9 -3.16 4.68 7.26
CA ILE A 9 -1.85 5.17 6.81
C ILE A 9 -1.50 4.66 5.39
N ILE A 10 -1.80 3.40 5.08
CA ILE A 10 -1.56 2.86 3.71
C ILE A 10 -2.46 3.58 2.70
N GLN A 11 -3.72 3.83 3.04
CA GLN A 11 -4.67 4.55 2.20
C GLN A 11 -4.28 6.03 2.03
N GLN A 12 -3.80 6.68 3.09
CA GLN A 12 -3.27 8.04 3.02
C GLN A 12 -2.01 8.10 2.14
N THR A 13 -1.11 7.13 2.27
CA THR A 13 0.09 7.02 1.41
C THR A 13 -0.32 6.90 -0.07
N TYR A 14 -1.42 6.18 -0.35
CA TYR A 14 -2.01 6.12 -1.69
C TYR A 14 -2.46 7.51 -2.18
N GLU A 15 -3.22 8.24 -1.38
CA GLU A 15 -3.75 9.57 -1.74
C GLU A 15 -2.62 10.57 -1.98
N GLU A 16 -1.56 10.52 -1.15
CA GLU A 16 -0.37 11.37 -1.32
C GLU A 16 0.40 11.08 -2.61
N ILE A 17 0.49 9.80 -3.02
CA ILE A 17 1.10 9.43 -4.31
C ILE A 17 0.28 9.97 -5.48
N GLU A 18 -1.04 9.81 -5.43
CA GLU A 18 -1.96 10.31 -6.46
C GLU A 18 -1.91 11.84 -6.56
N GLU A 19 -1.94 12.54 -5.43
CA GLU A 19 -1.82 14.00 -5.39
C GLU A 19 -0.49 14.48 -5.97
N THR A 20 0.61 13.82 -5.61
CA THR A 20 1.94 14.16 -6.14
C THR A 20 2.00 14.03 -7.66
N ILE A 21 1.38 12.99 -8.22
CA ILE A 21 1.32 12.78 -9.67
C ILE A 21 0.42 13.84 -10.34
N ASN A 22 -0.72 14.16 -9.74
CA ASN A 22 -1.61 15.19 -10.24
C ASN A 22 -0.91 16.55 -10.30
N GLN A 23 -0.15 16.90 -9.26
CA GLN A 23 0.67 18.11 -9.23
C GLN A 23 1.77 18.10 -10.31
N LEU A 24 2.43 16.96 -10.52
CA LEU A 24 3.49 16.82 -11.53
C LEU A 24 2.94 16.93 -12.97
N LEU A 25 1.75 16.39 -13.21
CA LEU A 25 1.09 16.42 -14.52
C LEU A 25 0.29 17.71 -14.78
N GLY A 26 0.07 18.52 -13.74
CA GLY A 26 -0.74 19.74 -13.80
C GLY A 26 -2.23 19.48 -14.09
N LYS A 27 -2.72 18.26 -13.83
CA LYS A 27 -4.13 17.88 -14.02
C LYS A 27 -4.50 16.73 -13.08
N GLU A 28 -5.78 16.64 -12.74
CA GLU A 28 -6.33 15.47 -12.08
C GLU A 28 -6.29 14.28 -13.05
N CYS A 29 -5.59 13.23 -12.67
CA CYS A 29 -5.62 11.94 -13.33
C CYS A 29 -6.07 10.88 -12.32
N ASN A 30 -7.06 10.08 -12.71
CA ASN A 30 -7.41 8.88 -11.95
C ASN A 30 -6.34 7.85 -12.24
N LEU A 31 -5.43 7.62 -11.30
CA LEU A 31 -4.35 6.66 -11.48
C LEU A 31 -4.93 5.24 -11.37
N PRO A 32 -4.84 4.41 -12.44
CA PRO A 32 -5.31 3.04 -12.33
C PRO A 32 -4.44 2.27 -11.34
N MET A 33 -5.02 1.23 -10.70
CA MET A 33 -4.32 0.40 -9.73
C MET A 33 -3.01 -0.19 -10.29
N ASP A 34 -2.96 -0.53 -11.58
CA ASP A 34 -1.77 -1.10 -12.22
C ASP A 34 -0.57 -0.14 -12.23
N ASP A 35 -0.81 1.17 -12.35
CA ASP A 35 0.25 2.19 -12.30
C ASP A 35 0.59 2.56 -10.85
N LEU A 36 -0.38 2.44 -9.96
CA LEU A 36 -0.22 2.76 -8.55
C LEU A 36 0.59 1.71 -7.78
N LEU A 37 0.26 0.42 -7.93
CA LEU A 37 0.87 -0.64 -7.12
C LEU A 37 2.41 -0.63 -7.19
N PRO A 38 3.06 -0.44 -8.35
CA PRO A 38 4.51 -0.29 -8.42
C PRO A 38 5.05 0.91 -7.64
N LEU A 39 4.34 2.03 -7.62
CA LEU A 39 4.74 3.25 -6.90
C LEU A 39 4.64 3.05 -5.39
N LEU A 40 3.56 2.43 -4.91
CA LEU A 40 3.41 2.10 -3.50
C LEU A 40 4.52 1.13 -3.06
N THR A 41 4.80 0.09 -3.85
CA THR A 41 5.90 -0.84 -3.57
C THR A 41 7.26 -0.13 -3.56
N TYR A 42 7.49 0.85 -4.44
CA TYR A 42 8.69 1.67 -4.43
C TYR A 42 8.82 2.52 -3.15
N VAL A 43 7.76 3.18 -2.72
CA VAL A 43 7.74 4.00 -1.48
C VAL A 43 8.03 3.12 -0.27
N VAL A 44 7.32 2.00 -0.13
CA VAL A 44 7.51 1.06 0.98
C VAL A 44 8.91 0.44 0.97
N THR A 45 9.46 0.18 -0.23
CA THR A 45 10.84 -0.28 -0.39
C THR A 45 11.84 0.71 0.18
N ARG A 46 11.68 2.00 -0.12
CA ARG A 46 12.58 3.05 0.38
C ARG A 46 12.38 3.35 1.86
N ALA A 47 11.15 3.27 2.36
CA ALA A 47 10.83 3.48 3.77
C ALA A 47 11.48 2.44 4.69
N SER A 48 11.97 1.31 4.15
CA SER A 48 12.68 0.27 4.91
C SER A 48 11.87 -0.23 6.13
N ILE A 49 10.56 -0.43 5.91
CA ILE A 49 9.63 -0.83 6.97
C ILE A 49 10.06 -2.18 7.54
N GLN A 50 10.40 -2.19 8.82
CA GLN A 50 10.80 -3.40 9.53
C GLN A 50 9.60 -4.30 9.76
N HIS A 51 9.82 -5.62 9.70
CA HIS A 51 8.78 -6.63 9.96
C HIS A 51 7.50 -6.48 9.13
N LEU A 52 7.59 -5.85 7.95
CA LEU A 52 6.44 -5.55 7.09
C LEU A 52 5.52 -6.75 6.85
N GLY A 53 6.08 -7.95 6.65
CA GLY A 53 5.27 -9.16 6.49
C GLY A 53 4.42 -9.50 7.70
N ALA A 54 4.96 -9.37 8.92
CA ALA A 54 4.18 -9.61 10.14
C ALA A 54 3.08 -8.56 10.32
N GLU A 55 3.36 -7.32 9.92
CA GLU A 55 2.38 -6.23 9.95
C GLU A 55 1.24 -6.43 8.95
N ILE A 56 1.54 -6.88 7.73
CA ILE A 56 0.53 -7.22 6.72
C ILE A 56 -0.38 -8.35 7.22
N HIS A 57 0.19 -9.41 7.81
CA HIS A 57 -0.61 -10.51 8.36
C HIS A 57 -1.50 -10.03 9.51
N LEU A 58 -0.96 -9.24 10.44
CA LEU A 58 -1.73 -8.67 11.56
C LEU A 58 -2.90 -7.81 11.07
N ILE A 59 -2.67 -7.00 10.04
CA ILE A 59 -3.70 -6.17 9.44
C ILE A 59 -4.81 -7.03 8.82
N ARG A 60 -4.45 -8.06 8.04
CA ARG A 60 -5.45 -8.96 7.42
C ARG A 60 -6.26 -9.74 8.44
N ASP A 61 -5.63 -10.21 9.51
CA ASP A 61 -6.30 -11.01 10.55
C ASP A 61 -7.29 -10.19 11.38
N LEU A 62 -7.11 -8.87 11.44
CA LEU A 62 -7.90 -7.97 12.28
C LEU A 62 -8.81 -7.02 11.49
N MET A 63 -8.73 -7.02 10.15
CA MET A 63 -9.62 -6.22 9.30
C MET A 63 -11.00 -6.88 9.18
N ASP A 64 -12.04 -6.06 9.13
CA ASP A 64 -13.38 -6.54 8.79
C ASP A 64 -13.38 -7.11 7.35
N PRO A 65 -13.81 -8.37 7.14
CA PRO A 65 -13.83 -9.00 5.81
C PRO A 65 -14.72 -8.26 4.80
N THR A 66 -15.60 -7.36 5.23
CA THR A 66 -16.39 -6.49 4.34
C THR A 66 -15.57 -5.35 3.72
N ASN A 67 -14.40 -5.02 4.28
CA ASN A 67 -13.49 -3.98 3.81
C ASN A 67 -12.42 -4.48 2.82
N GLY A 68 -12.52 -5.74 2.38
CA GLY A 68 -11.48 -6.42 1.61
C GLY A 68 -11.11 -5.78 0.27
N GLY A 69 -12.09 -5.32 -0.53
CA GLY A 69 -11.89 -4.92 -1.94
C GLY A 69 -10.54 -4.26 -2.29
N LYS A 70 -10.39 -2.96 -2.04
CA LYS A 70 -9.15 -2.22 -2.38
C LYS A 70 -7.98 -2.60 -1.46
N HIS A 71 -8.24 -2.84 -0.18
CA HIS A 71 -7.21 -3.12 0.81
C HIS A 71 -6.50 -4.45 0.53
N ASP A 72 -7.21 -5.47 0.07
CA ASP A 72 -6.67 -6.77 -0.32
C ASP A 72 -5.69 -6.64 -1.47
N PHE A 73 -6.01 -5.81 -2.48
CA PHE A 73 -5.09 -5.52 -3.58
C PHE A 73 -3.83 -4.82 -3.10
N LEU A 74 -3.97 -3.79 -2.27
CA LEU A 74 -2.83 -3.06 -1.71
C LEU A 74 -1.93 -3.99 -0.87
N LEU A 75 -2.52 -4.77 0.03
CA LEU A 75 -1.77 -5.70 0.88
C LEU A 75 -1.10 -6.82 0.08
N THR A 76 -1.75 -7.32 -0.98
CA THR A 76 -1.15 -8.31 -1.90
C THR A 76 0.09 -7.75 -2.58
N ALA A 77 0.05 -6.52 -3.07
CA ALA A 77 1.21 -5.89 -3.70
C ALA A 77 2.39 -5.72 -2.73
N LEU A 78 2.11 -5.42 -1.46
CA LEU A 78 3.13 -5.30 -0.43
C LEU A 78 3.71 -6.67 -0.02
N GLU A 79 2.92 -7.74 -0.08
CA GLU A 79 3.33 -9.09 0.29
C GLU A 79 4.26 -9.74 -0.75
N VAL A 80 4.01 -9.54 -2.05
CA VAL A 80 4.80 -10.11 -3.15
C VAL A 80 6.30 -9.79 -3.04
N ARG A 81 6.67 -8.63 -2.47
CA ARG A 81 8.07 -8.27 -2.24
C ARG A 81 8.80 -9.19 -1.25
N LYS A 82 8.08 -9.84 -0.31
CA LYS A 82 8.72 -10.74 0.66
C LYS A 82 9.41 -11.94 -0.01
N GLU A 83 8.98 -12.31 -1.22
CA GLU A 83 9.54 -13.44 -1.96
C GLU A 83 10.80 -13.08 -2.76
N GLU A 84 10.99 -11.83 -3.16
CA GLU A 84 12.13 -11.41 -3.99
C GLU A 84 13.41 -11.13 -3.19
N GLY A 85 13.31 -10.93 -1.87
CA GLY A 85 14.46 -10.69 -0.98
C GLY A 85 15.18 -11.95 -0.50
N LYS A 86 14.84 -13.14 -1.02
CA LYS A 86 15.37 -14.44 -0.56
C LYS A 86 16.33 -15.11 -1.54
N LYS A 87 17.09 -14.32 -2.30
CA LYS A 87 18.11 -14.82 -3.23
C LYS A 87 19.52 -14.38 -2.83
#